data_AF-A0A517ZPH2-F1
#
_entry.id   AF-A0A517ZPH2-F1
#
_cell.length_a   1.000
_cell.length_b   1.000
_cell.length_c   1.000
_cell.angle_alpha   90.00
_cell.angle_beta   90.00
_cell.angle_gamma   90.00
#
_symmetry.space_group_name_H-M   'P 1'
#
loop_
_entity.id
_entity.type
_entity.pdbx_description
1 polymer ?
#
loop_
_entity_poly.entity_id
_entity_poly.type
_entity_poly.pdbx_seq_one_letter_code
_entity_poly.pdbx_strand_id
1 'polypeptide(L)'
;MSNIASILGEKKIRAKYPHYMSQIDQLYREQQVNSTGKIEFPIDPLKVPHQFHPLIPAAGFWGETDDGFRAYLVELAPTELVESIVAVYSEWWQELEEWLCGSEANLPDPSDEHVRFCCLSIAADFANVELNCRYEQQR
;
A
#
# COMPACT_ATOMS: atom_id res chain seq x y z
N MET A 1 10.18 9.20 -22.01
CA MET A 1 10.92 10.27 -21.30
C MET A 1 10.60 10.14 -19.83
N SER A 2 11.58 9.72 -19.03
CA SER A 2 11.41 9.40 -17.60
C SER A 2 11.28 10.69 -16.80
N ASN A 3 10.11 10.92 -16.19
CA ASN A 3 9.84 12.17 -15.47
C ASN A 3 10.39 12.08 -14.02
N ILE A 4 11.25 13.04 -13.70
CA ILE A 4 12.09 13.15 -12.50
C ILE A 4 11.27 13.28 -11.19
N ALA A 5 9.95 13.43 -11.30
CA ALA A 5 9.01 13.52 -10.18
C ALA A 5 8.80 12.19 -9.41
N SER A 6 8.96 11.01 -10.05
CA SER A 6 8.75 9.72 -9.35
C SER A 6 9.85 9.39 -8.32
N ILE A 7 10.96 10.13 -8.33
CA ILE A 7 12.16 9.86 -7.53
C ILE A 7 12.11 10.58 -6.16
N LEU A 8 11.29 11.63 -6.02
CA LEU A 8 11.29 12.47 -4.81
C LEU A 8 10.41 11.91 -3.68
N GLY A 9 9.31 11.22 -4.01
CA GLY A 9 8.46 10.50 -3.03
C GLY A 9 9.13 9.23 -2.51
N GLU A 10 9.74 8.43 -3.40
CA GLU A 10 10.51 7.23 -3.04
C GLU A 10 11.64 7.54 -2.05
N LYS A 11 12.35 8.65 -2.20
CA LYS A 11 13.51 8.97 -1.37
C LYS A 11 13.15 9.23 0.10
N LYS A 12 12.01 9.86 0.40
CA LYS A 12 11.61 10.14 1.80
C LYS A 12 11.18 8.87 2.54
N ILE A 13 10.42 7.99 1.89
CA ILE A 13 9.98 6.73 2.50
C ILE A 13 11.10 5.70 2.51
N ARG A 14 11.89 5.55 1.44
CA ARG A 14 13.08 4.68 1.44
C ARG A 14 14.12 5.12 2.48
N ALA A 15 14.24 6.42 2.76
CA ALA A 15 15.13 6.91 3.82
C ALA A 15 14.54 6.72 5.22
N LYS A 16 13.22 6.86 5.40
CA LYS A 16 12.53 6.68 6.69
C LYS A 16 12.34 5.19 7.05
N TYR A 17 12.17 4.32 6.05
CA TYR A 17 11.89 2.88 6.19
C TYR A 17 12.65 2.02 5.15
N PRO A 18 14.00 1.98 5.19
CA PRO A 18 14.81 1.25 4.21
C PRO A 18 14.59 -0.28 4.25
N HIS A 19 14.29 -0.83 5.42
CA HIS A 19 14.04 -2.26 5.62
C HIS A 19 12.71 -2.73 5.00
N TYR A 20 11.67 -1.89 5.10
CA TYR A 20 10.34 -2.13 4.54
C TYR A 20 10.38 -2.36 3.02
N MET A 21 11.08 -1.46 2.31
CA MET A 21 11.20 -1.52 0.85
C MET A 21 11.97 -2.76 0.39
N SER A 22 12.97 -3.19 1.16
CA SER A 22 13.73 -4.43 0.90
C SER A 22 12.86 -5.69 1.00
N GLN A 23 11.94 -5.75 1.96
CA GLN A 23 11.07 -6.92 2.17
C GLN A 23 9.95 -6.98 1.14
N ILE A 24 9.36 -5.84 0.77
CA ILE A 24 8.43 -5.74 -0.37
C ILE A 24 9.13 -6.18 -1.65
N ASP A 25 10.35 -5.67 -1.91
CA ASP A 25 11.16 -6.07 -3.07
C ASP A 25 11.48 -7.58 -3.09
N GLN A 26 11.47 -8.27 -1.94
CA GLN A 26 11.69 -9.71 -1.84
C GLN A 26 10.40 -10.51 -2.07
N LEU A 27 9.30 -10.16 -1.41
CA LEU A 27 7.99 -10.82 -1.60
C LEU A 27 7.50 -10.68 -3.05
N TYR A 28 7.75 -9.54 -3.69
CA TYR A 28 7.47 -9.36 -5.12
C TYR A 28 8.31 -10.26 -6.02
N ARG A 29 9.60 -10.43 -5.72
CA ARG A 29 10.50 -11.31 -6.48
C ARG A 29 10.10 -12.78 -6.36
N GLU A 30 9.54 -13.17 -5.22
CA GLU A 30 9.08 -14.53 -4.96
C GLU A 30 7.71 -14.81 -5.61
N GLN A 31 6.86 -13.79 -5.81
CA GLN A 31 5.51 -13.94 -6.38
C GLN A 31 5.37 -13.62 -7.89
N GLN A 32 6.31 -12.89 -8.53
CA GLN A 32 6.26 -12.61 -9.97
C GLN A 32 7.60 -12.85 -10.70
N VAL A 33 7.62 -13.89 -11.52
CA VAL A 33 8.66 -14.13 -12.54
C VAL A 33 8.41 -13.19 -13.72
N ASN A 34 8.76 -11.91 -13.59
CA ASN A 34 8.73 -10.97 -14.72
C ASN A 34 10.16 -10.63 -15.14
N SER A 35 10.48 -10.85 -16.41
CA SER A 35 11.82 -10.85 -17.01
C SER A 35 12.60 -9.51 -16.99
N THR A 36 12.05 -8.47 -16.37
CA THR A 36 12.64 -7.11 -16.34
C THR A 36 13.09 -6.65 -14.96
N GLY A 37 12.74 -7.38 -13.88
CA GLY A 37 13.17 -7.05 -12.50
C GLY A 37 12.69 -5.70 -11.98
N LYS A 38 11.71 -5.06 -12.65
CA LYS A 38 11.16 -3.76 -12.31
C LYS A 38 9.73 -3.94 -11.80
N ILE A 39 9.48 -3.54 -10.56
CA ILE A 39 8.14 -3.57 -9.96
C ILE A 39 7.35 -2.42 -10.57
N GLU A 40 6.34 -2.73 -11.38
CA GLU A 40 5.38 -1.75 -11.89
C GLU A 40 4.11 -1.87 -11.06
N PHE A 41 3.88 -0.89 -10.19
CA PHE A 41 2.61 -0.71 -9.53
C PHE A 41 1.68 0.02 -10.52
N PRO A 42 0.55 -0.56 -10.93
CA PRO A 42 -0.34 0.05 -11.91
C PRO A 42 -1.20 1.12 -11.25
N ILE A 43 -0.58 2.18 -10.76
CA ILE A 43 -1.22 3.38 -10.21
C ILE A 43 -0.69 4.57 -11.00
N ASP A 44 -1.57 5.27 -11.71
CA ASP A 44 -1.24 6.51 -12.38
C ASP A 44 -1.17 7.67 -11.36
N PRO A 45 0.02 8.27 -11.13
CA PRO A 45 0.15 9.38 -10.19
C PRO A 45 -0.67 10.61 -10.59
N LEU A 46 -1.06 10.75 -11.86
CA LEU A 46 -1.89 11.86 -12.32
C LEU A 46 -3.34 11.77 -11.84
N LYS A 47 -3.78 10.59 -11.42
CA LYS A 47 -5.12 10.34 -10.86
C LYS A 47 -5.15 10.32 -9.33
N VAL A 48 -3.99 10.44 -8.70
CA VAL A 48 -3.84 10.49 -7.24
C VAL A 48 -3.53 11.91 -6.80
N PRO A 49 -4.23 12.48 -5.78
CA PRO A 49 -3.86 13.76 -5.21
C PRO A 49 -2.39 13.80 -4.79
N HIS A 50 -1.71 14.91 -5.09
CA HIS A 50 -0.25 15.01 -4.92
C HIS A 50 0.23 14.69 -3.50
N GLN A 51 -0.56 15.03 -2.47
CA GLN A 51 -0.19 14.68 -1.10
C GLN A 51 -0.09 13.17 -0.83
N PHE A 52 -0.83 12.33 -1.56
CA PHE A 52 -0.82 10.87 -1.40
C PHE A 52 0.16 10.14 -2.31
N HIS A 53 0.92 10.86 -3.15
CA HIS A 53 1.97 10.26 -3.97
C HIS A 53 2.97 9.40 -3.18
N PRO A 54 3.36 9.75 -1.93
CA PRO A 54 4.20 8.89 -1.12
C PRO A 54 3.57 7.51 -0.82
N LEU A 55 2.25 7.41 -0.80
CA LEU A 55 1.53 6.16 -0.50
C LEU A 55 1.35 5.26 -1.71
N ILE A 56 1.65 5.72 -2.93
CA ILE A 56 1.47 4.95 -4.17
C ILE A 56 2.13 3.55 -4.09
N PRO A 57 3.38 3.38 -3.61
CA PRO A 57 3.96 2.05 -3.47
C PRO A 57 3.17 1.14 -2.52
N ALA A 58 2.65 1.70 -1.41
CA ALA A 58 1.85 0.95 -0.47
C ALA A 58 0.49 0.56 -1.07
N ALA A 59 -0.21 1.49 -1.72
CA ALA A 59 -1.45 1.22 -2.45
C ALA A 59 -1.25 0.23 -3.60
N GLY A 60 -0.08 0.24 -4.24
CA GLY A 60 0.25 -0.71 -5.30
C GLY A 60 0.43 -2.14 -4.80
N PHE A 61 0.97 -2.32 -3.59
CA PHE A 61 1.20 -3.63 -2.99
C PHE A 61 0.03 -4.15 -2.17
N TRP A 62 -0.43 -3.35 -1.22
CA TRP A 62 -1.48 -3.72 -0.27
C TRP A 62 -2.88 -3.41 -0.79
N GLY A 63 -3.00 -2.49 -1.75
CA GLY A 63 -4.26 -2.17 -2.42
C GLY A 63 -4.66 -3.23 -3.45
N GLU A 64 -4.50 -4.50 -3.12
CA GLU A 64 -5.02 -5.62 -3.90
C GLU A 64 -6.56 -5.62 -3.84
N THR A 65 -7.20 -5.77 -4.98
CA THR A 65 -8.67 -5.67 -5.08
C THR A 65 -9.35 -6.98 -4.73
N ASP A 66 -8.71 -8.12 -4.99
CA ASP A 66 -9.18 -9.43 -4.53
C ASP A 66 -9.07 -9.54 -3.01
N ASP A 67 -10.19 -9.76 -2.33
CA ASP A 67 -10.26 -9.78 -0.87
C ASP A 67 -9.57 -10.98 -0.23
N GLY A 68 -9.70 -12.16 -0.85
CA GLY A 68 -9.01 -13.38 -0.43
C GLY A 68 -7.50 -13.25 -0.56
N PHE A 69 -7.02 -12.71 -1.67
CA PHE A 69 -5.58 -12.52 -1.90
C PHE A 69 -5.01 -11.41 -1.00
N ARG A 70 -5.73 -10.30 -0.81
CA ARG A 70 -5.32 -9.24 0.13
C ARG A 70 -5.20 -9.76 1.57
N ALA A 71 -6.16 -10.56 2.04
CA ALA A 71 -6.09 -11.17 3.36
C ALA A 71 -4.88 -12.12 3.48
N TYR A 72 -4.69 -12.98 2.48
CA TYR A 72 -3.54 -13.89 2.41
C TYR A 72 -2.20 -13.15 2.45
N LEU A 73 -2.07 -12.00 1.77
CA LEU A 73 -0.86 -11.17 1.80
C LEU A 73 -0.56 -10.65 3.22
N VAL A 74 -1.58 -10.21 3.96
CA VAL A 74 -1.42 -9.72 5.34
C VAL A 74 -1.07 -10.86 6.29
N GLU A 75 -1.74 -12.01 6.19
CA GLU A 75 -1.49 -13.19 7.03
C GLU A 75 -0.06 -13.72 6.86
N LEU A 76 0.45 -13.77 5.63
CA LEU A 76 1.80 -14.27 5.36
C LEU A 76 2.91 -13.24 5.57
N ALA A 77 2.58 -11.95 5.59
CA ALA A 77 3.59 -10.92 5.75
C ALA A 77 4.31 -11.03 7.10
N PRO A 78 5.64 -10.80 7.15
CA PRO A 78 6.37 -10.66 8.40
C PRO A 78 5.73 -9.61 9.31
N THR A 79 5.80 -9.81 10.62
CA THR A 79 5.16 -8.91 11.59
C THR A 79 5.61 -7.46 11.41
N GLU A 80 6.89 -7.22 11.13
CA GLU A 80 7.43 -5.88 10.90
C GLU A 80 6.81 -5.21 9.66
N LEU A 81 6.46 -6.01 8.66
CA LEU A 81 5.83 -5.56 7.44
C LEU A 81 4.35 -5.23 7.68
N VAL A 82 3.64 -6.03 8.49
CA VAL A 82 2.27 -5.75 8.92
C VAL A 82 2.21 -4.50 9.82
N GLU A 83 3.14 -4.34 10.76
CA GLU A 83 3.28 -3.14 11.61
C GLU A 83 3.48 -1.87 10.76
N SER A 84 4.29 -1.97 9.70
CA SER A 84 4.61 -0.83 8.86
C SER A 84 3.40 -0.29 8.08
N ILE A 85 2.51 -1.16 7.58
CA ILE A 85 1.31 -0.69 6.86
C ILE A 85 0.31 -0.06 7.83
N VAL A 86 0.15 -0.61 9.03
CA VAL A 86 -0.69 0.00 10.08
C VAL A 86 -0.16 1.37 10.47
N ALA A 87 1.16 1.51 10.64
CA ALA A 87 1.79 2.80 10.99
C ALA A 87 1.66 3.84 9.87
N VAL A 88 1.91 3.44 8.62
CA VAL A 88 1.77 4.32 7.45
C VAL A 88 0.33 4.76 7.28
N TYR A 89 -0.64 3.85 7.34
CA TYR A 89 -2.05 4.21 7.19
C TYR A 89 -2.52 5.14 8.32
N SER A 90 -2.15 4.85 9.57
CA SER A 90 -2.53 5.68 10.73
C SER A 90 -2.00 7.12 10.64
N GLU A 91 -0.84 7.35 10.04
CA GLU A 91 -0.26 8.70 9.83
C GLU A 91 -1.10 9.53 8.83
N TRP A 92 -1.82 8.88 7.91
CA TRP A 92 -2.56 9.53 6.81
C TRP A 92 -4.07 9.30 6.87
N TRP A 93 -4.57 8.66 7.93
CA TRP A 93 -5.93 8.10 8.01
C TRP A 93 -6.99 9.16 7.71
N GLN A 94 -6.85 10.36 8.29
CA GLN A 94 -7.87 11.39 8.23
C GLN A 94 -7.95 12.01 6.84
N GLU A 95 -6.79 12.35 6.25
CA GLU A 95 -6.72 12.91 4.90
C GLU A 95 -7.14 11.87 3.85
N LEU A 96 -6.77 10.61 4.04
CA LEU A 96 -7.22 9.51 3.19
C LEU A 96 -8.73 9.33 3.28
N GLU A 97 -9.30 9.29 4.48
CA GLU A 97 -10.75 9.15 4.66
C GLU A 97 -11.50 10.29 3.97
N GLU A 98 -11.05 11.54 4.15
CA GLU A 98 -11.67 12.70 3.50
C GLU A 98 -11.68 12.58 1.96
N TRP A 99 -10.57 12.14 1.36
CA TRP A 99 -10.50 11.95 -0.09
C TRP A 99 -11.29 10.72 -0.55
N LEU A 100 -11.15 9.58 0.13
CA LEU A 100 -11.78 8.32 -0.22
C LEU A 100 -13.31 8.36 -0.08
N CYS A 101 -13.82 9.17 0.84
CA CYS A 101 -15.25 9.46 1.02
C CYS A 101 -15.72 10.70 0.22
N GLY A 102 -14.86 11.26 -0.64
CA GLY A 102 -15.14 12.47 -1.42
C GLY A 102 -16.08 12.23 -2.61
N SER A 103 -16.02 13.14 -3.60
CA SER A 103 -16.91 13.08 -4.76
C SER A 103 -16.73 11.84 -5.62
N GLU A 104 -15.50 11.30 -5.70
CA GLU A 104 -15.19 10.11 -6.50
C GLU A 104 -15.87 8.84 -5.97
N ALA A 105 -16.09 8.75 -4.65
CA ALA A 105 -16.81 7.64 -4.02
C ALA A 105 -18.25 7.48 -4.52
N ASN A 106 -18.83 8.55 -5.08
CA ASN A 106 -20.20 8.56 -5.58
C ASN A 106 -20.28 8.33 -7.09
N LEU A 107 -19.15 8.14 -7.77
CA LEU A 107 -19.14 7.83 -9.19
C LEU A 107 -19.54 6.36 -9.41
N PRO A 108 -20.28 6.05 -10.49
CA PRO A 108 -20.61 4.67 -10.84
C PRO A 108 -19.38 3.84 -11.26
N ASP A 109 -18.27 4.52 -11.59
CA ASP A 109 -17.02 3.94 -12.07
C ASP A 109 -15.85 4.78 -11.52
N PRO A 110 -15.43 4.56 -10.26
CA PRO A 110 -14.27 5.23 -9.69
C PRO A 110 -12.98 4.77 -10.37
N SER A 111 -11.91 5.58 -10.27
CA SER A 111 -10.63 5.18 -10.85
C SER A 111 -10.03 3.95 -10.15
N ASP A 112 -9.25 3.16 -10.89
CA ASP A 112 -8.48 2.05 -10.32
C ASP A 112 -7.60 2.51 -9.15
N GLU A 113 -7.06 3.72 -9.23
CA GLU A 113 -6.26 4.33 -8.18
C GLU A 113 -7.08 4.57 -6.92
N HIS A 114 -8.27 5.15 -7.04
CA HIS A 114 -9.18 5.34 -5.91
C HIS A 114 -9.56 4.00 -5.27
N VAL A 115 -9.86 2.99 -6.09
CA VAL A 115 -10.16 1.63 -5.62
C VAL A 115 -8.96 1.02 -4.88
N ARG A 116 -7.74 1.13 -5.42
CA ARG A 116 -6.54 0.60 -4.78
C ARG A 116 -6.24 1.28 -3.45
N PHE A 117 -6.49 2.59 -3.33
CA PHE A 117 -6.36 3.29 -2.05
C PHE A 117 -7.48 2.94 -1.06
N CYS A 118 -8.70 2.63 -1.52
CA CYS A 118 -9.72 1.99 -0.68
C CYS A 118 -9.28 0.59 -0.21
N CYS A 119 -8.68 -0.21 -1.09
CA CYS A 119 -8.18 -1.53 -0.71
C CYS A 119 -6.98 -1.44 0.27
N LEU A 120 -6.17 -0.39 0.15
CA LEU A 120 -5.10 -0.07 1.10
C LEU A 120 -5.63 0.16 2.52
N SER A 121 -6.73 0.91 2.68
CA SER A 121 -7.33 1.13 4.00
C SER A 121 -7.86 -0.17 4.61
N ILE A 122 -8.54 -0.99 3.80
CA ILE A 122 -9.02 -2.31 4.23
C ILE A 122 -7.86 -3.23 4.62
N ALA A 123 -6.75 -3.21 3.85
CA ALA A 123 -5.55 -3.97 4.20
C ALA A 123 -4.97 -3.53 5.54
N ALA A 124 -4.92 -2.21 5.81
CA ALA A 124 -4.42 -1.68 7.07
C ALA A 124 -5.31 -2.04 8.26
N ASP A 125 -6.64 -1.99 8.10
CA ASP A 125 -7.58 -2.42 9.13
C ASP A 125 -7.42 -3.91 9.46
N PHE A 126 -7.33 -4.75 8.42
CA PHE A 126 -7.10 -6.18 8.60
C PHE A 126 -5.74 -6.46 9.25
N ALA A 127 -4.70 -5.77 8.82
CA ALA A 127 -3.36 -5.83 9.41
C ALA A 127 -3.37 -5.48 10.91
N ASN A 128 -4.15 -4.47 11.31
CA ASN A 128 -4.27 -4.09 12.72
C ASN A 128 -4.95 -5.20 13.55
N VAL A 129 -5.96 -5.87 13.01
CA VAL A 129 -6.57 -7.03 13.67
C VAL A 129 -5.58 -8.18 13.79
N GLU A 130 -4.88 -8.50 12.71
CA GLU A 130 -3.89 -9.59 12.66
C GLU A 130 -2.74 -9.37 13.67
N LEU A 131 -2.22 -8.14 13.82
CA LEU A 131 -1.20 -7.83 14.82
C LEU A 131 -1.67 -8.11 16.24
N ASN A 132 -2.92 -7.75 16.57
CA ASN A 132 -3.48 -8.05 17.89
C ASN A 132 -3.53 -9.56 18.14
N CYS A 133 -3.95 -10.35 17.15
CA CYS A 133 -3.95 -11.82 17.24
C CYS A 133 -2.54 -12.39 17.43
N ARG A 134 -1.54 -11.89 16.69
CA ARG A 134 -0.14 -12.32 16.84
C ARG A 134 0.42 -12.04 18.22
N TYR A 135 0.16 -10.85 18.77
CA TYR A 135 0.63 -10.50 20.11
C TYR A 135 -0.08 -11.32 21.20
N GLU A 136 -1.37 -11.62 21.06
CA GLU A 136 -2.08 -12.49 22.00
C GLU A 136 -1.50 -13.92 22.06
N GLN A 137 -1.09 -14.47 20.92
CA GLN A 137 -0.48 -15.81 20.83
C GLN A 137 0.92 -15.88 21.47
N GLN A 138 1.58 -14.73 21.70
CA GLN A 138 2.91 -14.66 22.30
C GLN A 138 2.88 -14.46 23.83
N ARG A 139 1.69 -14.29 24.42
CA ARG A 139 1.49 -14.08 25.87
C ARG A 139 1.27 -15.40 26.61
#